data_AF-A0A0M2KJ88-F1
#
_entry.id   AF-A0A0M2KJ88-F1
#
_cell.length_a   1.000
_cell.length_b   1.000
_cell.length_c   1.000
_cell.angle_alpha   90.00
_cell.angle_beta   90.00
_cell.angle_gamma   90.00
#
_symmetry.space_group_name_H-M   'P 1'
#
loop_
_entity.id
_entity.type
_entity.pdbx_description
1 polymer ?
#
loop_
_entity_poly.entity_id
_entity_poly.type
_entity_poly.pdbx_seq_one_letter_code
_entity_poly.pdbx_strand_id
1 'polypeptide(L)'
;MVTDNDVLDFFRKELPLVTTLSLKKIPLNKDDTLQEYAEVEDLAETINKYSDKYNVDVSALNIENYYPWSIPWFFRSWFTKEPVKQIKKPLTVTMFAESAKAGRWLYD
;
A
#
# COMPACT_ATOMS: atom_id res chain seq x y z
N MET A 1 19.36 3.08 11.77
CA MET A 1 17.94 2.98 12.21
C MET A 1 17.09 3.27 10.99
N VAL A 2 16.09 2.42 10.71
CA VAL A 2 15.20 2.64 9.55
C VAL A 2 14.29 3.84 9.85
N THR A 3 14.22 4.80 8.94
CA THR A 3 13.31 5.95 9.04
C THR A 3 12.07 5.76 8.17
N ASP A 4 10.98 6.47 8.49
CA ASP A 4 9.74 6.43 7.72
C ASP A 4 9.96 6.86 6.27
N ASN A 5 10.85 7.84 6.05
CA ASN A 5 11.20 8.32 4.72
C ASN A 5 11.96 7.25 3.92
N ASP A 6 12.85 6.47 4.56
CA ASP A 6 13.56 5.39 3.88
C ASP A 6 12.59 4.33 3.33
N VAL A 7 11.55 4.01 4.10
CA VAL A 7 10.51 3.04 3.70
C VAL A 7 9.60 3.66 2.65
N LEU A 8 9.20 4.93 2.80
CA LEU A 8 8.40 5.64 1.80
C LEU A 8 9.09 5.71 0.44
N ASP A 9 10.36 6.08 0.41
CA ASP A 9 11.12 6.17 -0.82
C ASP A 9 11.37 4.79 -1.44
N PHE A 10 11.44 3.73 -0.63
CA PHE A 10 11.45 2.36 -1.13
C PHE A 10 10.15 1.99 -1.84
N PHE A 11 8.98 2.23 -1.22
CA PHE A 11 7.69 1.93 -1.85
C PHE A 11 7.46 2.76 -3.12
N ARG A 12 7.86 4.04 -3.13
CA ARG A 12 7.81 4.88 -4.33
C ARG A 12 8.68 4.38 -5.48
N LYS A 13 9.74 3.63 -5.19
CA LYS A 13 10.65 3.08 -6.19
C LYS A 13 10.17 1.74 -6.73
N GLU A 14 9.67 0.86 -5.85
CA GLU A 14 9.28 -0.51 -6.23
C GLU A 14 7.87 -0.59 -6.81
N LEU A 15 6.92 0.24 -6.35
CA LEU A 15 5.56 0.21 -6.89
C LEU A 15 5.49 0.88 -8.27
N PRO A 16 4.62 0.40 -9.16
CA PRO A 16 4.37 1.06 -10.44
C PRO A 16 3.95 2.51 -10.19
N LEU A 17 4.60 3.44 -10.90
CA LEU A 17 4.26 4.85 -10.79
C LEU A 17 2.86 5.08 -11.35
N VAL A 18 1.88 5.30 -10.47
CA VAL A 18 0.55 5.74 -10.91
C VAL A 18 0.68 7.12 -11.53
N THR A 19 0.34 7.20 -12.81
CA THR A 19 0.31 8.46 -13.54
C THR A 19 -1.14 8.81 -13.83
N THR A 20 -1.50 10.08 -13.62
CA THR A 20 -2.78 10.60 -14.11
C THR A 20 -2.80 10.55 -15.65
N LEU A 21 -3.99 10.65 -16.25
CA LEU A 21 -4.14 10.81 -17.71
C LEU A 21 -3.32 11.99 -18.28
N SER A 22 -2.93 12.94 -17.43
CA SER A 22 -2.06 14.08 -17.75
C SER A 22 -0.56 13.81 -17.56
N LEU A 23 -0.14 12.55 -17.37
CA LEU A 23 1.22 12.13 -16.99
C LEU A 23 1.78 12.75 -15.69
N LYS A 24 0.96 13.41 -14.87
CA LYS A 24 1.40 13.86 -13.54
C LYS A 24 1.51 12.64 -12.63
N LYS A 25 2.69 12.47 -12.03
CA LYS A 25 2.94 11.49 -10.96
C LYS A 25 2.08 11.87 -9.74
N ILE A 26 1.32 10.93 -9.22
CA ILE A 26 0.64 11.10 -7.94
C ILE A 26 1.65 10.69 -6.87
N PRO A 27 2.17 11.62 -6.05
CA PRO A 27 3.14 11.27 -5.03
C PRO A 27 2.45 10.41 -3.96
N LEU A 28 2.94 9.18 -3.77
CA LEU A 28 2.56 8.35 -2.63
C LEU A 28 3.04 9.03 -1.35
N ASN A 29 2.15 9.23 -0.39
CA ASN A 29 2.44 9.67 0.98
C ASN A 29 2.38 8.48 1.93
N LYS A 30 2.89 8.68 3.14
CA LYS A 30 3.05 7.59 4.10
C LYS A 30 1.72 6.97 4.60
N ASP A 31 0.68 7.79 4.67
CA ASP A 31 -0.64 7.42 5.19
C ASP A 31 -1.65 7.13 4.06
N ASP A 32 -1.20 7.18 2.80
CA ASP A 32 -2.04 6.84 1.65
C ASP A 32 -2.28 5.32 1.61
N THR A 33 -3.45 4.93 1.10
CA THR A 33 -3.83 3.53 0.92
C THR A 33 -3.07 2.91 -0.25
N LEU A 34 -2.13 2.00 0.04
CA LEU A 34 -1.30 1.35 -0.96
C LEU A 34 -2.11 0.57 -2.01
N GLN A 35 -3.25 0.00 -1.62
CA GLN A 35 -4.14 -0.74 -2.54
C GLN A 35 -4.75 0.14 -3.65
N GLU A 36 -4.67 1.48 -3.54
CA GLU A 36 -5.08 2.39 -4.61
C GLU A 36 -3.96 2.66 -5.63
N TYR A 37 -2.72 2.26 -5.31
CA TYR A 37 -1.54 2.55 -6.12
C TYR A 37 -1.04 1.35 -6.92
N ALA A 38 -1.40 0.14 -6.51
CA ALA A 38 -0.91 -1.08 -7.11
C ALA A 38 -1.88 -2.24 -6.90
N GLU A 39 -1.82 -3.20 -7.83
CA GLU A 39 -2.56 -4.45 -7.71
C GLU A 39 -1.97 -5.31 -6.59
N VAL A 40 -2.75 -6.30 -6.12
CA VAL A 40 -2.34 -7.19 -5.01
C VAL A 40 -1.03 -7.93 -5.31
N GLU A 41 -0.81 -8.29 -6.58
CA GLU A 41 0.37 -9.01 -7.05
C GLU A 41 1.63 -8.16 -6.94
N ASP A 42 1.58 -6.91 -7.43
CA ASP A 42 2.67 -5.93 -7.33
C ASP A 42 3.00 -5.58 -5.87
N LEU A 43 1.96 -5.46 -5.03
CA LEU A 43 2.13 -5.22 -3.60
C LEU A 43 2.76 -6.42 -2.90
N ALA A 44 2.32 -7.64 -3.19
CA ALA A 44 2.92 -8.84 -2.63
C ALA A 44 4.40 -8.97 -2.99
N GLU A 45 4.77 -8.71 -4.25
CA GLU A 45 6.18 -8.69 -4.67
C GLU A 45 6.98 -7.62 -3.91
N THR A 46 6.41 -6.41 -3.80
CA THR A 46 7.05 -5.29 -3.08
C THR A 46 7.24 -5.59 -1.60
N ILE A 47 6.27 -6.25 -0.97
CA ILE A 47 6.34 -6.68 0.44
C ILE A 47 7.46 -7.69 0.66
N ASN A 48 7.65 -8.64 -0.26
CA ASN A 48 8.76 -9.59 -0.17
C ASN A 48 10.11 -8.88 -0.26
N LYS A 49 10.28 -7.96 -1.21
CA LYS A 49 11.50 -7.14 -1.33
C LYS A 49 11.73 -6.26 -0.09
N TYR A 50 10.65 -5.73 0.50
CA TYR A 50 10.70 -4.98 1.76
C TYR A 50 11.20 -5.85 2.91
N SER A 51 10.65 -7.05 3.06
CA SER A 51 11.02 -8.04 4.07
C SER A 51 12.53 -8.33 3.99
N ASP A 52 13.02 -8.63 2.79
CA ASP A 52 14.44 -8.92 2.55
C ASP A 52 15.33 -7.71 2.83
N LYS A 53 14.93 -6.52 2.36
CA LYS A 53 15.73 -5.30 2.48
C LYS A 53 15.88 -4.82 3.93
N TYR A 54 14.80 -4.90 4.70
CA TYR A 54 14.76 -4.37 6.07
C TYR A 54 14.85 -5.47 7.14
N ASN A 55 14.97 -6.74 6.73
CA ASN A 55 15.00 -7.91 7.60
C ASN A 55 13.82 -7.94 8.57
N VAL A 56 12.60 -7.85 8.01
CA VAL A 56 11.34 -7.77 8.76
C VAL A 56 10.57 -9.06 8.60
N ASP A 57 10.22 -9.71 9.71
CA ASP A 57 9.34 -10.87 9.66
C ASP A 57 7.91 -10.45 9.30
N VAL A 58 7.50 -10.72 8.06
CA VAL A 58 6.15 -10.47 7.53
C VAL A 58 5.24 -11.70 7.56
N SER A 59 5.65 -12.80 8.20
CA SER A 59 4.85 -14.03 8.25
C SER A 59 3.48 -13.87 8.91
N ALA A 60 3.35 -12.90 9.81
CA ALA A 60 2.09 -12.55 10.46
C ALA A 60 1.18 -11.66 9.60
N LEU A 61 1.66 -11.12 8.47
CA LEU A 61 0.83 -10.32 7.57
C LEU A 61 -0.19 -11.21 6.86
N ASN A 62 -1.45 -11.10 7.28
CA ASN A 62 -2.56 -11.78 6.60
C ASN A 62 -3.17 -10.85 5.54
N ILE A 63 -2.94 -11.17 4.26
CA ILE A 63 -3.42 -10.37 3.13
C ILE A 63 -4.95 -10.26 3.09
N GLU A 64 -5.68 -11.24 3.64
CA GLU A 64 -7.14 -11.25 3.70
C GLU A 64 -7.72 -10.13 4.58
N ASN A 65 -6.91 -9.52 5.46
CA ASN A 65 -7.34 -8.38 6.26
C ASN A 65 -7.38 -7.07 5.46
N TYR A 66 -6.66 -7.03 4.34
CA TYR A 66 -6.48 -5.87 3.47
C TYR A 66 -7.21 -6.01 2.11
N TYR A 67 -7.58 -7.23 1.72
CA TYR A 67 -8.27 -7.54 0.46
C TYR A 67 -9.56 -8.34 0.65
N PRO A 68 -10.52 -8.28 -0.29
CA PRO A 68 -10.50 -7.51 -1.54
C PRO A 68 -10.64 -6.00 -1.32
N TRP A 69 -9.94 -5.20 -2.14
CA TRP A 69 -10.03 -3.74 -2.15
C TRP A 69 -10.86 -3.27 -3.34
N SER A 70 -11.85 -2.41 -3.11
CA SER A 70 -12.73 -1.96 -4.19
C SER A 70 -12.29 -0.59 -4.70
N ILE A 71 -11.69 -0.53 -5.89
CA ILE A 71 -11.37 0.76 -6.52
C ILE A 71 -12.66 1.30 -7.16
N PRO A 72 -13.11 2.53 -6.85
CA PRO A 72 -14.26 3.12 -7.52
C PRO A 72 -13.97 3.22 -9.03
N TRP A 73 -14.77 2.55 -9.87
CA TRP A 73 -14.62 2.74 -11.32
C TRP A 73 -14.96 4.18 -11.71
N PHE A 74 -14.15 4.79 -12.58
CA PHE A 74 -14.13 6.24 -12.82
C PHE A 74 -15.49 6.84 -13.24
N PHE A 75 -16.35 6.06 -13.91
CA PHE A 75 -17.68 6.50 -14.35
C PHE A 75 -18.80 6.20 -13.35
N ARG A 76 -18.52 5.59 -12.19
CA ARG A 76 -19.54 5.18 -11.21
C ARG A 76 -20.38 6.35 -10.71
N SER A 77 -19.79 7.54 -10.58
CA SER A 77 -20.47 8.77 -10.16
C SER A 77 -21.58 9.22 -11.13
N TRP A 78 -21.54 8.77 -12.39
CA TRP A 78 -22.58 9.05 -13.38
C TRP A 78 -23.83 8.16 -13.23
N PHE A 79 -23.67 6.99 -12.62
CA PHE A 79 -24.74 5.97 -12.51
C PHE A 79 -25.23 5.74 -11.07
N THR A 80 -24.42 6.07 -10.06
CA THR A 80 -24.76 5.78 -8.65
C THR A 80 -24.18 6.84 -7.70
N LYS A 81 -24.96 7.24 -6.68
CA LYS A 81 -24.53 8.15 -5.60
C LYS A 81 -24.06 7.44 -4.33
N GLU A 82 -24.17 6.10 -4.27
CA GLU A 82 -23.74 5.35 -3.10
C GLU A 82 -22.21 5.37 -2.98
N PRO A 83 -21.61 5.69 -1.82
CA PRO A 83 -20.16 5.60 -1.66
C PRO A 83 -19.68 4.15 -1.82
N VAL A 84 -18.47 3.94 -2.33
CA VAL A 84 -17.84 2.60 -2.26
C VAL A 84 -17.60 2.34 -0.78
N LYS A 85 -18.28 1.35 -0.22
CA LYS A 85 -18.02 0.94 1.16
C LYS A 85 -16.77 0.06 1.15
N GLN A 86 -15.64 0.62 1.58
CA GLN A 86 -14.46 -0.19 1.87
C GLN A 86 -14.73 -1.01 3.12
N ILE A 87 -14.63 -2.33 3.00
CA ILE A 87 -14.88 -3.27 4.10
C ILE A 87 -13.55 -3.68 4.76
N LYS A 88 -12.42 -3.48 4.06
CA LYS A 88 -11.08 -3.90 4.47
C LYS A 88 -10.25 -2.74 4.99
N LYS A 89 -9.19 -3.08 5.73
CA LYS A 89 -8.28 -2.08 6.31
C LYS A 89 -7.36 -1.52 5.22
N PRO A 90 -7.05 -0.21 5.24
CA PRO A 90 -6.03 0.33 4.35
C PRO A 90 -4.66 -0.18 4.78
N LEU A 91 -3.82 -0.53 3.82
CA LEU A 91 -2.42 -0.84 4.01
C LEU A 91 -1.62 0.43 3.73
N THR A 92 -0.78 0.88 4.66
CA THR A 92 -0.06 2.17 4.55
C THR A 92 1.44 1.98 4.75
N VAL A 93 2.24 2.90 4.22
CA VAL A 93 3.69 2.90 4.44
C VAL A 93 4.03 3.13 5.91
N THR A 94 3.22 3.90 6.65
CA THR A 94 3.40 4.07 8.10
C THR A 94 3.42 2.72 8.83
N MET A 95 2.53 1.78 8.46
CA MET A 95 2.53 0.43 9.04
C MET A 95 3.82 -0.34 8.75
N PHE A 96 4.36 -0.20 7.54
CA PHE A 96 5.65 -0.79 7.18
C PHE A 96 6.83 -0.09 7.88
N ALA A 97 6.78 1.22 8.07
CA ALA A 97 7.83 1.95 8.77
C ALA A 97 7.92 1.52 10.25
N GLU A 98 6.79 1.37 10.93
CA GLU A 98 6.75 0.88 12.30
C GLU A 98 7.21 -0.58 12.41
N SER A 99 6.74 -1.43 11.50
CA SER A 99 7.17 -2.84 11.44
C SER A 99 8.66 -2.99 11.15
N ALA A 100 9.24 -2.11 10.33
CA ALA A 100 10.67 -2.10 10.04
C ALA A 100 11.51 -1.73 11.26
N LYS A 101 11.03 -0.82 12.10
CA LYS A 101 11.69 -0.48 13.37
C LYS A 101 11.61 -1.62 14.37
N ALA A 102 10.52 -2.40 14.35
CA ALA A 102 10.31 -3.54 15.26
C ALA A 102 10.94 -4.86 14.76
N GLY A 103 11.29 -4.96 13.48
CA GLY A 103 11.81 -6.19 12.86
C GLY A 103 10.76 -7.27 12.61
N ARG A 104 9.47 -6.96 12.78
CA ARG A 104 8.34 -7.86 12.52
C ARG A 104 7.08 -7.08 12.21
N TRP A 105 6.13 -7.70 11.53
CA TRP A 105 4.81 -7.14 11.28
C TRP A 105 4.05 -6.91 12.60
N LEU A 106 3.45 -5.72 12.76
CA LEU A 106 2.82 -5.29 14.01
C LEU A 106 1.28 -5.23 13.97
N TYR A 107 0.68 -5.56 12.83
CA TYR A 107 -0.74 -5.28 12.59
C TYR A 107 -1.52 -6.55 12.29
N ASP A 108 -2.77 -6.57 12.75
CA ASP A 108 -3.76 -7.57 12.37
C ASP A 108 -4.69 -6.99 11.30
#